data_AF-A0A3L7Q659-F1
#
_entry.id   AF-A0A3L7Q659-F1
#
_cell.length_a   1.000
_cell.length_b   1.000
_cell.length_c   1.000
_cell.angle_alpha   90.00
_cell.angle_beta   90.00
_cell.angle_gamma   90.00
#
_symmetry.space_group_name_H-M   'P 1'
#
loop_
_entity.id
_entity.type
_entity.pdbx_description
1 polymer ?
#
loop_
_entity_poly.entity_id
_entity_poly.type
_entity_poly.pdbx_seq_one_letter_code
_entity_poly.pdbx_strand_id
1 'polypeptide(L)'
;PLCGRRCEYRLGKTGKFLSCSGYREQIPVELPPAKVPAKPAKKSKASSKPAKPVKPRKVKTQPACAYAAPVNRQGKPLLPEKVDIRCPVDGSPMILRTGRFGDFLTSVNRETDFILNIDKKGGLKFPSPPPYVTELPCPKCSAPMNLRTGKRGPWLGCSKFPKCRGRESWAKIPVEQQQALEKALAIHEGNQPKFDIAALDGTPLKEGTPVVALVIPGEEAKLKFHADWDAEQRALGATG
;
A
#
# COMPACT_ATOMS: atom_id res chain seq x y z
N PRO A 1 12.39 12.78 -17.77
CA PRO A 1 12.83 11.35 -17.73
C PRO A 1 11.80 10.36 -18.31
N LEU A 2 10.49 10.49 -18.02
CA LEU A 2 9.50 9.49 -18.47
C LEU A 2 8.94 9.73 -19.88
N CYS A 3 8.77 10.98 -20.30
CA CYS A 3 8.09 11.35 -21.55
C CYS A 3 8.94 12.18 -22.52
N GLY A 4 10.22 12.40 -22.22
CA GLY A 4 11.12 13.24 -23.03
C GLY A 4 10.86 14.75 -22.99
N ARG A 5 9.74 15.22 -22.44
CA ARG A 5 9.37 16.64 -22.38
C ARG A 5 10.19 17.45 -21.36
N ARG A 6 10.23 18.78 -21.56
CA ARG A 6 10.86 19.76 -20.65
C ARG A 6 10.29 19.66 -19.23
N CYS A 7 11.17 19.72 -18.24
CA CYS A 7 10.80 19.85 -16.84
C CYS A 7 10.97 21.30 -16.40
N GLU A 8 10.02 21.79 -15.62
CA GLU A 8 9.95 23.17 -15.15
C GLU A 8 9.93 23.18 -13.61
N TYR A 9 10.58 24.18 -13.02
CA TYR A 9 10.45 24.39 -11.59
C TYR A 9 9.10 25.03 -11.25
N ARG A 10 8.42 24.46 -10.26
CA ARG A 10 7.14 24.95 -9.74
C ARG A 10 7.24 25.13 -8.23
N LEU A 11 6.42 26.02 -7.69
CA LEU A 11 6.32 26.27 -6.25
C LEU A 11 5.12 25.52 -5.68
N GLY A 12 5.36 24.71 -4.67
CA GLY A 12 4.34 23.97 -3.91
C GLY A 12 4.35 24.38 -2.44
N LYS A 13 3.51 23.71 -1.63
CA LYS A 13 3.40 23.98 -0.19
C LYS A 13 4.70 23.71 0.58
N THR A 14 5.48 22.73 0.12
CA THR A 14 6.74 22.29 0.74
C THR A 14 7.97 22.91 0.07
N GLY A 15 7.78 23.94 -0.78
CA GLY A 15 8.86 24.63 -1.49
C GLY A 15 8.88 24.37 -2.99
N LYS A 16 10.03 24.67 -3.60
CA LYS A 16 10.28 24.47 -5.04
C LYS A 16 10.37 22.97 -5.35
N PHE A 17 9.84 22.55 -6.48
CA PHE A 17 9.95 21.18 -7.00
C PHE A 17 10.04 21.19 -8.53
N LEU A 18 10.58 20.12 -9.11
CA LEU A 18 10.70 19.95 -10.55
C LEU A 18 9.51 19.13 -11.07
N SER A 19 8.78 19.65 -12.05
CA SER A 19 7.57 19.03 -12.63
C SER A 19 7.68 18.96 -14.14
N CYS A 20 7.17 17.89 -14.75
CA CYS A 20 7.04 17.85 -16.20
C CYS A 20 6.05 18.91 -16.72
N SER A 21 6.33 19.53 -17.87
CA SER A 21 5.40 20.46 -18.55
C SER A 21 4.08 19.79 -18.92
N GLY A 22 4.14 18.51 -19.31
CA GLY A 22 2.98 17.65 -19.63
C GLY A 22 2.06 17.32 -18.45
N TYR A 23 2.35 17.78 -17.23
CA TYR A 23 1.45 17.63 -16.10
C TYR A 23 0.12 18.42 -16.27
N ARG A 24 0.14 19.51 -17.05
CA ARG A 24 -1.08 20.34 -17.27
C ARG A 24 -2.01 19.74 -18.32
N GLU A 25 -1.49 18.93 -19.23
CA GLU A 25 -2.28 18.26 -20.26
C GLU A 25 -3.01 17.08 -19.64
N GLN A 26 -4.34 17.16 -19.58
CA GLN A 26 -5.20 16.12 -19.02
C GLN A 26 -5.67 15.19 -20.15
N ILE A 27 -5.25 13.94 -20.12
CA ILE A 27 -5.62 12.90 -21.09
C ILE A 27 -6.71 12.00 -20.46
N PRO A 28 -7.73 11.57 -21.23
CA PRO A 28 -8.69 10.57 -20.77
C PRO A 28 -8.02 9.25 -20.36
N VAL A 29 -8.42 8.70 -19.21
CA VAL A 29 -7.99 7.37 -18.78
C VAL A 29 -9.01 6.35 -19.25
N GLU A 30 -8.60 5.43 -20.10
CA GLU A 30 -9.36 4.22 -20.37
C GLU A 30 -9.37 3.38 -19.11
N LEU A 31 -10.56 3.24 -18.50
CA LEU A 31 -10.70 2.40 -17.33
C LEU A 31 -10.56 0.93 -17.75
N PRO A 32 -9.78 0.11 -17.03
CA PRO A 32 -9.82 -1.32 -17.23
C PRO A 32 -11.26 -1.79 -17.07
N PRO A 33 -11.72 -2.77 -17.89
CA PRO A 33 -13.09 -3.24 -17.84
C PRO A 33 -13.41 -3.62 -16.39
N ALA A 34 -14.49 -3.06 -15.85
CA ALA A 34 -14.89 -3.32 -14.48
C ALA A 34 -14.99 -4.84 -14.30
N LYS A 35 -14.18 -5.41 -13.38
CA LYS A 35 -14.37 -6.79 -12.94
C LYS A 35 -15.81 -6.89 -12.47
N VAL A 36 -16.64 -7.62 -13.22
CA VAL A 36 -18.05 -7.83 -12.89
C VAL A 36 -18.07 -8.41 -11.47
N PRO A 37 -18.69 -7.74 -10.49
CA PRO A 37 -18.80 -8.31 -9.17
C PRO A 37 -19.61 -9.60 -9.30
N ALA A 38 -19.03 -10.73 -8.91
CA ALA A 38 -19.76 -11.98 -8.76
C ALA A 38 -20.95 -11.71 -7.84
N LYS A 39 -22.16 -11.68 -8.41
CA LYS A 39 -23.40 -11.47 -7.65
C LYS A 39 -23.50 -12.56 -6.58
N PRO A 40 -23.68 -12.22 -5.29
CA PRO A 40 -24.16 -13.21 -4.34
C PRO A 40 -25.61 -13.51 -4.70
N ALA A 41 -25.90 -14.78 -5.00
CA ALA A 41 -27.26 -15.27 -5.15
C ALA A 41 -28.01 -15.13 -3.82
N LYS A 42 -28.90 -14.14 -3.69
CA LYS A 42 -29.96 -14.17 -2.67
C LYS A 42 -31.29 -13.64 -3.20
N LYS A 43 -32.25 -14.57 -3.07
CA LYS A 43 -33.71 -14.55 -3.14
C LYS A 43 -34.40 -13.18 -3.03
N SER A 44 -35.37 -13.05 -3.91
CA SER A 44 -36.43 -12.04 -4.03
C SER A 44 -37.14 -11.71 -2.71
N LYS A 45 -37.32 -10.41 -2.45
CA LYS A 45 -38.62 -9.83 -2.07
C LYS A 45 -38.73 -8.42 -2.66
N ALA A 46 -39.83 -8.21 -3.38
CA ALA A 46 -40.13 -7.01 -4.12
C ALA A 46 -40.38 -5.82 -3.18
N SER A 47 -39.68 -4.72 -3.40
CA SER A 47 -40.13 -3.37 -3.05
C SER A 47 -39.62 -2.42 -4.13
N SER A 48 -40.56 -1.96 -4.96
CA SER A 48 -40.36 -1.07 -6.09
C SER A 48 -40.04 0.35 -5.59
N LYS A 49 -38.75 0.67 -5.51
CA LYS A 49 -38.28 2.05 -5.36
C LYS A 49 -37.84 2.56 -6.73
N PRO A 50 -38.31 3.73 -7.21
CA PRO A 50 -37.95 4.22 -8.53
C PRO A 50 -36.44 4.46 -8.61
N ALA A 51 -35.82 3.94 -9.67
CA ALA A 51 -34.40 4.09 -9.93
C ALA A 51 -34.06 5.57 -10.14
N LYS A 52 -33.14 6.11 -9.31
CA LYS A 52 -32.62 7.47 -9.50
C LYS A 52 -31.94 7.57 -10.87
N PRO A 53 -32.07 8.71 -11.57
CA PRO A 53 -31.39 8.91 -12.86
C PRO A 53 -29.88 8.77 -12.68
N VAL A 54 -29.28 7.86 -13.45
CA VAL A 54 -27.84 7.63 -13.44
C VAL A 54 -27.18 8.81 -14.15
N LYS A 55 -26.61 9.73 -13.37
CA LYS A 55 -25.83 10.85 -13.91
C LYS A 55 -24.70 10.30 -14.80
N PRO A 56 -24.41 10.90 -15.97
CA PRO A 56 -23.29 10.49 -16.81
C PRO A 56 -22.01 10.56 -15.99
N ARG A 57 -21.25 9.45 -15.96
CA ARG A 57 -19.98 9.39 -15.23
C ARG A 57 -19.00 10.32 -15.94
N LYS A 58 -18.53 11.36 -15.25
CA LYS A 58 -17.43 12.20 -15.73
C LYS A 58 -16.25 11.29 -16.13
N VAL A 59 -15.74 11.48 -17.34
CA VAL A 59 -14.55 10.78 -17.83
C VAL A 59 -13.41 11.09 -16.87
N LYS A 60 -12.77 10.06 -16.32
CA LYS A 60 -11.60 10.24 -15.46
C LYS A 60 -10.44 10.67 -16.34
N THR A 61 -9.89 11.84 -16.08
CA THR A 61 -8.69 12.34 -16.76
C THR A 61 -7.47 12.23 -15.85
N GLN A 62 -6.30 12.01 -16.43
CA GLN A 62 -5.02 12.03 -15.74
C GLN A 62 -4.01 12.90 -16.50
N PRO A 63 -3.01 13.48 -15.83
CA PRO A 63 -1.96 14.21 -16.52
C PRO A 63 -1.20 13.30 -17.51
N ALA A 64 -0.84 13.83 -18.68
CA ALA A 64 -0.06 13.13 -19.70
C ALA A 64 1.27 12.60 -19.12
N CYS A 65 1.85 13.35 -18.18
CA CYS A 65 2.97 12.89 -17.37
C CYS A 65 2.84 13.37 -15.93
N ALA A 66 2.82 12.43 -14.98
CA ALA A 66 2.74 12.70 -13.55
C ALA A 66 4.11 12.85 -12.86
N TYR A 67 5.19 13.00 -13.63
CA TYR A 67 6.54 13.12 -13.06
C TYR A 67 6.69 14.42 -12.26
N ALA A 68 7.02 14.28 -10.98
CA ALA A 68 7.41 15.34 -10.09
C ALA A 68 8.53 14.85 -9.17
N ALA A 69 9.52 15.70 -8.91
CA ALA A 69 10.63 15.41 -8.01
C ALA A 69 10.88 16.61 -7.07
N PRO A 70 11.06 16.37 -5.75
CA PRO A 70 11.52 17.41 -4.85
C PRO A 70 12.91 17.88 -5.27
N VAL A 71 13.27 19.14 -4.98
CA VAL A 71 14.61 19.67 -5.28
C VAL A 71 15.35 20.06 -4.01
N ASN A 72 16.66 19.89 -4.01
CA ASN A 72 17.52 20.35 -2.92
C ASN A 72 17.65 21.89 -2.95
N ARG A 73 18.41 22.45 -1.99
CA ARG A 73 18.68 23.90 -1.92
C ARG A 73 19.37 24.45 -3.17
N GLN A 74 20.17 23.64 -3.88
CA GLN A 74 20.83 24.00 -5.13
C GLN A 74 19.90 23.88 -6.36
N GLY A 75 18.65 23.50 -6.17
CA GLY A 75 17.68 23.29 -7.25
C GLY A 75 17.82 21.94 -7.97
N LYS A 76 18.71 21.05 -7.55
CA LYS A 76 18.85 19.74 -8.17
C LYS A 76 17.74 18.78 -7.70
N PRO A 77 17.13 17.99 -8.59
CA PRO A 77 16.10 17.03 -8.23
C PRO A 77 16.67 15.91 -7.36
N LEU A 78 15.94 15.53 -6.31
CA LEU A 78 16.26 14.43 -5.41
C LEU A 78 15.38 13.21 -5.71
N LEU A 79 15.98 12.02 -5.65
CA LEU A 79 15.23 10.78 -5.72
C LEU A 79 14.47 10.51 -4.40
N PRO A 80 13.37 9.75 -4.43
CA PRO A 80 12.69 9.33 -3.21
C PRO A 80 13.62 8.52 -2.31
N GLU A 81 13.55 8.77 -1.00
CA GLU A 81 14.22 7.95 0.01
C GLU A 81 13.75 6.50 -0.07
N LYS A 82 14.70 5.58 0.02
CA LYS A 82 14.45 4.14 0.00
C LYS A 82 14.88 3.55 1.34
N VAL A 83 14.36 2.38 1.64
CA VAL A 83 14.79 1.59 2.79
C VAL A 83 15.48 0.34 2.27
N ASP A 84 16.58 -0.03 2.92
CA ASP A 84 17.36 -1.22 2.67
C ASP A 84 16.63 -2.49 3.14
N ILE A 85 15.45 -2.71 2.57
CA ILE A 85 14.62 -3.88 2.81
C ILE A 85 14.16 -4.36 1.44
N ARG A 86 14.42 -5.65 1.19
CA ARG A 86 13.97 -6.34 0.00
C ARG A 86 12.53 -6.79 0.19
N CYS A 87 11.66 -6.43 -0.76
CA CYS A 87 10.31 -6.96 -0.78
C CYS A 87 10.34 -8.47 -1.14
N PRO A 88 9.62 -9.33 -0.41
CA PRO A 88 9.66 -10.78 -0.60
C PRO A 88 8.98 -11.25 -1.89
N VAL A 89 8.12 -10.43 -2.50
CA VAL A 89 7.35 -10.79 -3.71
C VAL A 89 8.10 -10.43 -5.00
N ASP A 90 8.67 -9.22 -5.06
CA ASP A 90 9.27 -8.67 -6.27
C ASP A 90 10.79 -8.44 -6.16
N GLY A 91 11.38 -8.57 -4.96
CA GLY A 91 12.79 -8.30 -4.71
C GLY A 91 13.21 -6.83 -4.80
N SER A 92 12.27 -5.90 -5.01
CA SER A 92 12.55 -4.47 -5.12
C SER A 92 12.80 -3.85 -3.73
N PRO A 93 13.54 -2.72 -3.67
CA PRO A 93 13.65 -1.95 -2.43
C PRO A 93 12.28 -1.40 -2.01
N MET A 94 12.11 -1.18 -0.71
CA MET A 94 10.89 -0.61 -0.15
C MET A 94 11.03 0.91 0.10
N ILE A 95 9.90 1.61 0.13
CA ILE A 95 9.77 3.06 0.41
C ILE A 95 8.94 3.24 1.67
N LEU A 96 9.37 4.16 2.53
CA LEU A 96 8.60 4.60 3.70
C LEU A 96 7.44 5.51 3.30
N ARG A 97 6.24 5.19 3.76
CA ARG A 97 5.04 6.02 3.59
C ARG A 97 4.30 6.17 4.90
N THR A 98 3.71 7.34 5.08
CA THR A 98 2.87 7.66 6.24
C THR A 98 1.40 7.51 5.87
N GLY A 99 0.64 6.77 6.69
CA GLY A 99 -0.79 6.57 6.52
C GLY A 99 -1.58 6.81 7.80
N ARG A 100 -2.92 6.63 7.73
CA ARG A 100 -3.81 6.80 8.89
C ARG A 100 -3.56 5.83 10.05
N PHE A 101 -2.89 4.72 9.77
CA PHE A 101 -2.61 3.65 10.75
C PHE A 101 -1.17 3.66 11.26
N GLY A 102 -0.38 4.68 10.89
CA GLY A 102 1.05 4.76 11.16
C GLY A 102 1.87 4.67 9.89
N ASP A 103 3.19 4.61 10.07
CA ASP A 103 4.15 4.45 8.99
C ASP A 103 4.22 2.99 8.53
N PHE A 104 4.37 2.81 7.23
CA PHE A 104 4.43 1.51 6.59
C PHE A 104 5.36 1.56 5.38
N LEU A 105 5.90 0.40 5.05
CA LEU A 105 6.78 0.19 3.92
C LEU A 105 5.98 -0.42 2.77
N THR A 106 6.21 0.12 1.57
CA THR A 106 5.66 -0.40 0.32
C THR A 106 6.78 -0.63 -0.68
N SER A 107 6.66 -1.62 -1.55
CA SER A 107 7.60 -1.76 -2.67
C SER A 107 7.64 -0.50 -3.54
N VAL A 108 8.82 -0.20 -4.11
CA VAL A 108 8.94 0.80 -5.20
C VAL A 108 8.05 0.41 -6.36
N ASN A 109 7.96 -0.90 -6.66
CA ASN A 109 7.06 -1.41 -7.66
C ASN A 109 5.62 -1.40 -7.09
N ARG A 110 4.72 -0.67 -7.74
CA ARG A 110 3.31 -0.57 -7.31
C ARG A 110 2.44 -1.72 -7.81
N GLU A 111 3.06 -2.73 -8.43
CA GLU A 111 2.38 -3.94 -8.89
C GLU A 111 2.10 -4.91 -7.73
N THR A 112 2.84 -4.81 -6.63
CA THR A 112 2.65 -5.66 -5.45
C THR A 112 1.89 -4.93 -4.35
N ASP A 113 0.90 -5.62 -3.77
CA ASP A 113 0.11 -5.12 -2.64
C ASP A 113 0.75 -5.48 -1.28
N PHE A 114 2.02 -5.91 -1.27
CA PHE A 114 2.72 -6.27 -0.04
C PHE A 114 3.05 -5.03 0.78
N ILE A 115 2.60 -5.03 2.04
CA ILE A 115 2.77 -3.94 2.99
C ILE A 115 3.45 -4.48 4.24
N LEU A 116 4.53 -3.83 4.65
CA LEU A 116 5.21 -4.13 5.90
C LEU A 116 4.97 -2.99 6.88
N ASN A 117 4.40 -3.28 8.05
CA ASN A 117 4.05 -2.26 9.03
C ASN A 117 5.22 -1.95 9.97
N ILE A 118 5.20 -0.75 10.54
CA ILE A 118 6.19 -0.30 11.53
C ILE A 118 5.48 -0.07 12.87
N ASP A 119 6.13 -0.49 13.96
CA ASP A 119 5.63 -0.23 15.32
C ASP A 119 5.80 1.25 15.71
N LYS A 120 5.11 1.68 16.78
CA LYS A 120 5.22 3.06 17.32
C LYS A 120 6.64 3.47 17.70
N LYS A 121 7.54 2.49 17.92
CA LYS A 121 8.95 2.71 18.24
C LYS A 121 9.86 2.78 17.00
N GLY A 122 9.28 2.73 15.80
CA GLY A 122 10.05 2.73 14.54
C GLY A 122 10.66 1.37 14.18
N GLY A 123 10.27 0.29 14.86
CA GLY A 123 10.74 -1.07 14.60
C GLY A 123 9.91 -1.79 13.53
N LEU A 124 10.56 -2.63 12.73
CA LEU A 124 9.89 -3.49 11.76
C LEU A 124 8.96 -4.49 12.44
N LYS A 125 7.70 -4.54 11.99
CA LYS A 125 6.70 -5.50 12.46
C LYS A 125 6.37 -6.51 11.38
N PHE A 126 6.59 -7.78 11.70
CA PHE A 126 6.40 -8.85 10.74
C PHE A 126 4.91 -9.15 10.54
N PRO A 127 4.49 -9.55 9.33
CA PRO A 127 3.10 -9.91 9.08
C PRO A 127 2.73 -11.12 9.94
N SER A 128 1.70 -10.97 10.76
CA SER A 128 1.14 -12.10 11.50
C SER A 128 0.48 -13.10 10.55
N PRO A 129 0.51 -14.41 10.85
CA PRO A 129 -0.13 -15.41 10.02
C PRO A 129 -1.64 -15.12 9.87
N PRO A 130 -2.25 -15.51 8.73
CA PRO A 130 -3.68 -15.37 8.55
C PRO A 130 -4.43 -16.15 9.65
N PRO A 131 -5.62 -15.66 10.05
CA PRO A 131 -6.41 -16.34 11.06
C PRO A 131 -6.99 -17.65 10.53
N TYR A 132 -7.14 -18.64 11.40
CA TYR A 132 -7.84 -19.87 11.08
C TYR A 132 -9.36 -19.64 11.04
N VAL A 133 -10.05 -20.05 9.97
CA VAL A 133 -11.50 -19.89 9.84
C VAL A 133 -12.19 -21.12 10.45
N THR A 134 -13.04 -20.89 11.45
CA THR A 134 -13.78 -21.92 12.18
C THR A 134 -15.23 -22.03 11.68
N GLU A 135 -15.86 -23.17 11.95
CA GLU A 135 -17.28 -23.41 11.65
C GLU A 135 -18.23 -22.77 12.67
N LEU A 136 -17.71 -22.18 13.74
CA LEU A 136 -18.53 -21.54 14.77
C LEU A 136 -19.26 -20.32 14.22
N PRO A 137 -20.60 -20.22 14.38
CA PRO A 137 -21.37 -19.09 13.88
C PRO A 137 -21.25 -17.88 14.80
N CYS A 138 -21.09 -16.70 14.21
CA CYS A 138 -21.10 -15.44 14.94
C CYS A 138 -22.49 -15.14 15.52
N PRO A 139 -22.61 -14.73 16.80
CA PRO A 139 -23.90 -14.46 17.45
C PRO A 139 -24.70 -13.31 16.81
N LYS A 140 -24.01 -12.40 16.12
CA LYS A 140 -24.64 -11.19 15.53
C LYS A 140 -25.07 -11.37 14.08
N CYS A 141 -24.39 -12.21 13.30
CA CYS A 141 -24.59 -12.27 11.86
C CYS A 141 -24.46 -13.67 11.25
N SER A 142 -24.36 -14.71 12.08
CA SER A 142 -24.26 -16.12 11.72
C SER A 142 -23.16 -16.48 10.71
N ALA A 143 -22.18 -15.60 10.54
CA ALA A 143 -21.03 -15.84 9.68
C ALA A 143 -19.99 -16.67 10.43
N PRO A 144 -19.13 -17.44 9.74
CA PRO A 144 -18.05 -18.19 10.40
C PRO A 144 -17.13 -17.24 11.17
N MET A 145 -16.56 -17.73 12.26
CA MET A 145 -15.66 -16.98 13.10
C MET A 145 -14.20 -17.32 12.79
N ASN A 146 -13.33 -16.33 12.88
CA ASN A 146 -11.90 -16.43 12.69
C ASN A 146 -11.23 -16.56 14.07
N LEU A 147 -10.50 -17.64 14.26
CA LEU A 147 -9.66 -17.90 15.42
C LEU A 147 -8.30 -17.22 15.23
N ARG A 148 -7.89 -16.45 16.25
CA ARG A 148 -6.63 -15.71 16.27
C ARG A 148 -5.94 -15.90 17.60
N THR A 149 -4.61 -15.97 17.55
CA THR A 149 -3.76 -15.97 18.74
C THR A 149 -3.59 -14.53 19.24
N GLY A 150 -3.83 -14.31 20.53
CA GLY A 150 -3.65 -13.02 21.19
C GLY A 150 -2.79 -13.13 22.45
N LYS A 151 -2.42 -11.98 23.03
CA LYS A 151 -1.60 -11.95 24.26
C LYS A 151 -2.23 -12.67 25.47
N ARG A 152 -3.56 -12.76 25.50
CA ARG A 152 -4.33 -13.41 26.58
C ARG A 152 -4.84 -14.81 26.20
N GLY A 153 -4.31 -15.38 25.11
CA GLY A 153 -4.76 -16.65 24.54
C GLY A 153 -5.58 -16.49 23.25
N PRO A 154 -6.05 -17.62 22.68
CA PRO A 154 -6.86 -17.65 21.47
C PRO A 154 -8.21 -16.95 21.66
N TRP A 155 -8.70 -16.28 20.62
CA TRP A 155 -10.00 -15.61 20.63
C TRP A 155 -10.68 -15.67 19.27
N LEU A 156 -12.01 -15.60 19.29
CA LEU A 156 -12.84 -15.68 18.09
C LEU A 156 -13.36 -14.30 17.67
N GLY A 157 -13.06 -13.90 16.44
CA GLY A 157 -13.58 -12.70 15.80
C GLY A 157 -14.43 -13.02 14.58
N CYS A 158 -15.49 -12.27 14.32
CA CYS A 158 -16.31 -12.49 13.11
C CYS A 158 -15.49 -12.33 11.81
N SER A 159 -15.68 -13.24 10.84
CA SER A 159 -15.07 -13.15 9.49
C SER A 159 -15.48 -11.90 8.70
N LYS A 160 -16.67 -11.35 8.97
CA LYS A 160 -17.21 -10.16 8.27
C LYS A 160 -16.74 -8.82 8.85
N PHE A 161 -15.67 -8.78 9.65
CA PHE A 161 -15.07 -7.52 10.06
C PHE A 161 -14.59 -6.73 8.81
N PRO A 162 -14.79 -5.41 8.70
CA PRO A 162 -15.25 -4.45 9.72
C PRO A 162 -16.77 -4.27 9.80
N LYS A 163 -17.56 -4.89 8.92
CA LYS A 163 -19.03 -4.75 8.85
C LYS A 163 -19.73 -5.38 10.07
N CYS A 164 -19.19 -6.48 10.59
CA CYS A 164 -19.65 -7.10 11.82
C CYS A 164 -18.52 -7.14 12.85
N ARG A 165 -18.73 -6.51 14.01
CA ARG A 165 -17.82 -6.52 15.16
C ARG A 165 -18.25 -7.56 16.21
N GLY A 166 -18.76 -8.71 15.77
CA GLY A 166 -19.07 -9.83 16.64
C GLY A 166 -17.79 -10.48 17.16
N ARG A 167 -17.76 -10.79 18.45
CA ARG A 167 -16.71 -11.57 19.12
C ARG A 167 -17.39 -12.55 20.06
N GLU A 168 -16.78 -13.71 20.22
CA GLU A 168 -17.21 -14.69 21.19
C GLU A 168 -16.11 -14.91 22.21
N SER A 169 -16.53 -15.20 23.43
CA SER A 169 -15.61 -15.51 24.52
C SER A 169 -15.16 -16.96 24.38
N TRP A 170 -13.85 -17.19 24.45
CA TRP A 170 -13.27 -18.53 24.44
C TRP A 170 -13.87 -19.42 25.54
N ALA A 171 -14.15 -18.85 26.71
CA ALA A 171 -14.69 -19.55 27.87
C ALA A 171 -16.11 -20.13 27.69
N LYS A 172 -16.86 -19.69 26.67
CA LYS A 172 -18.22 -20.22 26.42
C LYS A 172 -18.23 -21.51 25.60
N ILE A 173 -17.10 -21.86 25.00
CA ILE A 173 -16.96 -23.03 24.13
C ILE A 173 -16.71 -24.26 25.02
N PRO A 174 -17.31 -25.42 24.74
CA PRO A 174 -16.98 -26.66 25.44
C PRO A 174 -15.48 -26.97 25.37
N VAL A 175 -14.92 -27.51 26.46
CA VAL A 175 -13.47 -27.77 26.59
C VAL A 175 -12.95 -28.70 25.48
N GLU A 176 -13.76 -29.69 25.07
CA GLU A 176 -13.43 -30.59 23.95
C GLU A 176 -13.24 -29.84 22.63
N GLN A 177 -14.13 -28.87 22.34
CA GLN A 177 -14.04 -28.05 21.14
C GLN A 177 -12.87 -27.07 21.20
N GLN A 178 -12.53 -26.55 22.39
CA GLN A 178 -11.36 -25.69 22.57
C GLN A 178 -10.07 -26.42 22.18
N GLN A 179 -9.87 -27.64 22.69
CA GLN A 179 -8.67 -28.44 22.39
C GLN A 179 -8.58 -28.81 20.91
N ALA A 180 -9.71 -29.13 20.27
CA ALA A 180 -9.75 -29.41 18.83
C ALA A 180 -9.35 -28.18 18.00
N LEU A 181 -9.86 -26.99 18.38
CA LEU A 181 -9.56 -25.73 17.72
C LEU A 181 -8.11 -25.29 17.92
N GLU A 182 -7.53 -25.52 19.09
CA GLU A 182 -6.11 -25.24 19.34
C GLU A 182 -5.20 -26.13 18.51
N LYS A 183 -5.51 -27.43 18.40
CA LYS A 183 -4.77 -28.34 17.52
C LYS A 183 -4.88 -27.92 16.06
N ALA A 184 -6.07 -27.55 15.61
CA ALA A 184 -6.30 -27.06 14.25
C ALA A 184 -5.55 -25.75 13.98
N LEU A 185 -5.51 -24.84 14.95
CA LEU A 185 -4.77 -23.59 14.87
C LEU A 185 -3.27 -23.83 14.77
N ALA A 186 -2.70 -24.72 15.58
CA ALA A 186 -1.28 -25.05 15.53
C ALA A 186 -0.87 -25.67 14.19
N ILE A 187 -1.69 -26.57 13.62
CA ILE A 187 -1.47 -27.12 12.28
C ILE A 187 -1.54 -26.01 11.23
N HIS A 188 -2.53 -25.12 11.34
CA HIS A 188 -2.67 -24.00 10.42
C HIS A 188 -1.47 -23.06 10.47
N GLU A 189 -1.03 -22.64 11.66
CA GLU A 189 0.12 -21.76 11.85
C GLU A 189 1.43 -22.40 11.37
N GLY A 190 1.58 -23.73 11.52
CA GLY A 190 2.73 -24.48 11.00
C GLY A 190 2.81 -24.54 9.47
N ASN A 191 1.66 -24.55 8.78
CA ASN A 191 1.58 -24.64 7.33
C ASN A 191 1.72 -23.28 6.61
N GLN A 192 1.69 -22.16 7.34
CA GLN A 192 1.74 -20.84 6.71
C GLN A 192 3.16 -20.48 6.24
N PRO A 193 3.31 -19.90 5.04
CA PRO A 193 4.59 -19.40 4.58
C PRO A 193 5.05 -18.27 5.51
N LYS A 194 6.19 -18.45 6.16
CA LYS A 194 6.88 -17.38 6.86
C LYS A 194 7.58 -16.54 5.79
N PHE A 195 7.41 -15.23 5.86
CA PHE A 195 8.10 -14.33 4.94
C PHE A 195 9.52 -14.08 5.45
N ASP A 196 10.51 -14.39 4.64
CA ASP A 196 11.91 -14.07 4.92
C ASP A 196 12.17 -12.60 4.58
N ILE A 197 12.11 -11.73 5.60
CA ILE A 197 12.41 -10.30 5.44
C ILE A 197 13.92 -10.11 5.57
N ALA A 198 14.54 -9.67 4.48
CA ALA A 198 15.98 -9.43 4.39
C ALA A 198 16.28 -8.03 3.88
N ALA A 199 17.50 -7.55 4.14
CA ALA A 199 18.06 -6.36 3.50
C ALA A 199 18.34 -6.63 2.01
N LEU A 200 18.70 -5.59 1.25
CA LEU A 200 19.09 -5.75 -0.17
C LEU A 200 20.34 -6.64 -0.31
N ASP A 201 21.24 -6.58 0.68
CA ASP A 201 22.45 -7.41 0.75
C ASP A 201 22.18 -8.88 1.15
N GLY A 202 20.92 -9.24 1.41
CA GLY A 202 20.53 -10.59 1.80
C GLY A 202 20.69 -10.91 3.28
N THR A 203 21.10 -9.94 4.12
CA THR A 203 21.14 -10.14 5.57
C THR A 203 19.73 -10.26 6.14
N PRO A 204 19.41 -11.33 6.90
CA PRO A 204 18.09 -11.49 7.49
C PRO A 204 17.86 -10.43 8.57
N LEU A 205 16.73 -9.74 8.49
CA LEU A 205 16.34 -8.72 9.47
C LEU A 205 15.51 -9.36 10.58
N LYS A 206 15.65 -8.86 11.81
CA LYS A 206 14.86 -9.32 12.97
C LYS A 206 13.66 -8.40 13.20
N GLU A 207 12.61 -8.96 13.80
CA GLU A 207 11.48 -8.16 14.28
C GLU A 207 11.98 -7.10 15.28
N GLY A 208 11.54 -5.86 15.09
CA GLY A 208 11.94 -4.71 15.91
C GLY A 208 13.20 -3.96 15.44
N THR A 209 13.83 -4.36 14.32
CA THR A 209 14.96 -3.59 13.75
C THR A 209 14.51 -2.16 13.41
N PRO A 210 15.22 -1.10 13.86
CA PRO A 210 14.80 0.28 13.65
C PRO A 210 14.95 0.67 12.18
N VAL A 211 13.86 1.13 11.56
CA VAL A 211 13.83 1.51 10.14
C VAL A 211 14.75 2.68 9.84
N VAL A 212 14.93 3.60 10.79
CA VAL A 212 15.80 4.78 10.64
C VAL A 212 17.24 4.41 10.29
N ALA A 213 17.73 3.27 10.82
CA ALA A 213 19.09 2.78 10.52
C ALA A 213 19.22 2.18 9.11
N LEU A 214 18.10 1.85 8.47
CA LEU A 214 18.04 1.22 7.15
C LEU A 214 17.63 2.20 6.06
N VAL A 215 17.46 3.50 6.37
CA VAL A 215 17.10 4.51 5.38
C VAL A 215 18.31 4.82 4.50
N ILE A 216 18.18 4.57 3.20
CA ILE A 216 19.13 5.00 2.18
C ILE A 216 18.66 6.38 1.70
N PRO A 217 19.42 7.46 1.98
CA PRO A 217 19.05 8.80 1.56
C PRO A 217 18.95 8.88 0.04
N GLY A 218 17.97 9.63 -0.45
CA GLY A 218 17.77 9.82 -1.89
C GLY A 218 18.94 10.55 -2.53
N GLU A 219 19.58 9.91 -3.51
CA GLU A 219 20.66 10.53 -4.29
C GLU A 219 20.14 11.67 -5.20
N GLU A 220 21.05 12.56 -5.61
CA GLU A 220 20.77 13.59 -6.61
C GLU A 220 20.48 12.93 -7.97
N ALA A 221 19.29 13.18 -8.53
CA ALA A 221 18.93 12.68 -9.84
C ALA A 221 19.71 13.42 -10.94
N LYS A 222 20.63 12.71 -11.60
CA LYS A 222 21.33 13.21 -12.80
C LYS A 222 20.38 13.18 -14.00
N LEU A 223 19.65 14.28 -14.22
CA LEU A 223 18.82 14.47 -15.41
C LEU A 223 19.62 15.13 -16.53
N LYS A 224 19.42 14.67 -17.77
CA LYS A 224 19.95 15.34 -18.96
C LYS A 224 19.18 16.64 -19.21
N PHE A 225 19.89 17.67 -19.65
CA PHE A 225 19.26 18.89 -20.14
C PHE A 225 18.44 18.59 -21.41
N HIS A 226 17.34 19.31 -21.59
CA HIS A 226 16.50 19.20 -22.78
C HIS A 226 17.20 19.86 -23.98
N ALA A 227 16.94 19.41 -25.20
CA ALA A 227 17.57 19.94 -26.42
C ALA A 227 17.40 21.46 -26.58
N ASP A 228 16.25 21.98 -26.15
CA ASP A 228 15.94 23.43 -26.20
C ASP A 228 16.80 24.26 -25.24
N TRP A 229 17.48 23.65 -24.28
CA TRP A 229 18.32 24.35 -23.31
C TRP A 229 19.42 25.17 -23.98
N ASP A 230 20.13 24.58 -24.94
CA ASP A 230 21.24 25.25 -25.62
C ASP A 230 20.75 26.39 -26.52
N ALA A 231 19.52 26.31 -27.04
CA ALA A 231 18.89 27.39 -27.79
C ALA A 231 18.49 28.55 -26.87
N GLU A 232 17.90 28.24 -25.70
CA GLU A 232 17.54 29.23 -24.68
C GLU A 232 18.77 29.94 -24.10
N GLN A 233 19.87 29.21 -23.83
CA GLN A 233 21.10 29.82 -23.33
C GLN A 233 21.74 30.77 -24.35
N ARG A 234 21.72 30.42 -25.64
CA ARG A 234 22.16 31.34 -26.70
C ARG A 234 21.28 32.58 -26.80
N ALA A 235 19.96 32.43 -26.65
CA ALA A 235 19.03 33.55 -26.66
C ALA A 235 19.21 34.48 -25.44
N LEU A 236 19.47 33.93 -24.26
CA LEU A 236 19.76 34.69 -23.03
C LEU A 236 21.14 35.36 -23.06
N GLY A 237 22.13 34.75 -23.71
CA GLY A 237 23.46 35.33 -23.89
C GLY A 237 23.53 36.39 -25.00
N ALA A 238 22.54 36.45 -25.89
CA ALA A 238 22.44 37.46 -26.95
C ALA A 238 21.68 38.73 -26.51
N THR A 239 21.05 38.71 -25.33
CA THR A 239 20.28 39.83 -24.76
C THR A 239 21.00 40.54 -23.60
N GLY A 240 22.23 40.15 -23.26
CA GLY A 240 23.11 40.82 -22.30
C GLY A 240 24.30 41.47 -22.99
#